data_AF-A0A2G6CI51-F1
#
_entry.id   AF-A0A2G6CI51-F1
#
_cell.length_a   1.000
_cell.length_b   1.000
_cell.length_c   1.000
_cell.angle_alpha   90.00
_cell.angle_beta   90.00
_cell.angle_gamma   90.00
#
_symmetry.space_group_name_H-M   'P 1'
#
loop_
_entity.id
_entity.type
_entity.pdbx_description
1 polymer ?
#
loop_
_entity_poly.entity_id
_entity_poly.type
_entity_poly.pdbx_seq_one_letter_code
_entity_poly.pdbx_strand_id
1 'polypeptide(L)'
;MRAVALIALLASPAAADTDLLAKYRSGIDACYQRASDAQAILACDGELASPCMEREPGGMSTHGMIGCIDAETRFWDEKLNAEYRVTMREMRELDAVEAPGTASREDALREAQRAWIPFRDANCAFDYILWGPGSMRGIAGASCLSSMTAQRTVDLISIRETFK
;
A
#
# COMPACT_ATOMS: atom_id res chain seq x y z
N MET A 1 16.26 46.00 44.14
CA MET A 1 15.99 44.57 43.96
C MET A 1 14.73 44.42 43.13
N ARG A 2 14.84 44.12 41.84
CA ARG A 2 13.71 43.75 40.97
C ARG A 2 14.03 42.35 40.43
N ALA A 3 13.32 41.34 40.94
CA ALA A 3 13.47 39.97 40.48
C ALA A 3 12.68 39.81 39.17
N VAL A 4 13.38 39.48 38.09
CA VAL A 4 12.79 39.09 36.81
C VAL A 4 12.54 37.59 36.87
N ALA A 5 11.28 37.18 36.84
CA ALA A 5 10.89 35.78 36.76
C ALA A 5 10.99 35.31 35.29
N LEU A 6 11.93 34.41 35.01
CA LEU A 6 12.00 33.68 33.73
C LEU A 6 10.93 32.60 33.72
N ILE A 7 9.90 32.77 32.89
CA ILE A 7 8.95 31.72 32.54
C ILE A 7 9.61 30.84 31.49
N ALA A 8 10.01 29.62 31.87
CA ALA A 8 10.47 28.60 30.94
C ALA A 8 9.26 28.00 30.21
N LEU A 9 9.10 28.33 28.93
CA LEU A 9 8.21 27.62 28.01
C LEU A 9 8.78 26.21 27.78
N LEU A 10 8.21 25.21 28.46
CA LEU A 10 8.42 23.82 28.09
C LEU A 10 7.69 23.57 26.78
N ALA A 11 8.44 23.52 25.67
CA ALA A 11 7.94 22.96 24.43
C ALA A 11 7.63 21.48 24.68
N SER A 12 6.35 21.13 24.79
CA SER A 12 5.94 19.74 24.73
C SER A 12 6.38 19.16 23.39
N PRO A 13 6.95 17.93 23.34
CA PRO A 13 7.14 17.27 22.07
C PRO A 13 5.75 17.10 21.45
N ALA A 14 5.62 17.54 20.19
CA ALA A 14 4.47 17.20 19.37
C ALA A 14 4.21 15.70 19.52
N ALA A 15 2.95 15.31 19.75
CA ALA A 15 2.54 13.92 19.88
C ALA A 15 3.22 13.10 18.77
N ALA A 16 3.92 12.05 19.17
CA ALA A 16 4.51 11.11 18.24
C ALA A 16 3.38 10.56 17.35
N ASP A 17 3.39 10.89 16.06
CA ASP A 17 2.70 10.09 15.06
C ASP A 17 3.28 8.69 15.20
N THR A 18 2.55 7.80 15.88
CA THR A 18 2.88 6.39 15.92
C THR A 18 2.84 5.88 14.50
N ASP A 19 3.98 5.46 13.95
CA ASP A 19 4.02 4.79 12.66
C ASP A 19 3.30 3.43 12.78
N LEU A 20 2.00 3.45 12.47
CA LEU A 20 1.11 2.29 12.50
C LEU A 20 1.66 1.16 11.62
N LEU A 21 2.34 1.49 10.52
CA LEU A 21 2.97 0.47 9.67
C LEU A 21 4.06 -0.26 10.46
N ALA A 22 5.03 0.44 11.05
CA ALA A 22 6.05 -0.20 11.87
C ALA A 22 5.47 -1.03 13.04
N LYS A 23 4.38 -0.55 13.67
CA LYS A 23 3.73 -1.24 14.79
C LYS A 23 3.03 -2.55 14.40
N TYR A 24 2.37 -2.59 13.25
CA TYR A 24 1.53 -3.73 12.83
C TYR A 24 2.14 -4.58 11.70
N ARG A 25 3.29 -4.18 11.15
CA ARG A 25 3.97 -4.85 10.03
C ARG A 25 4.19 -6.34 10.23
N SER A 26 4.52 -6.78 11.45
CA SER A 26 4.87 -8.18 11.70
C SER A 26 3.74 -9.17 11.37
N GLY A 27 2.47 -8.77 11.54
CA GLY A 27 1.31 -9.61 11.22
C GLY A 27 1.22 -9.87 9.72
N ILE A 28 1.19 -8.80 8.93
CA ILE A 28 1.07 -8.89 7.48
C ILE A 28 2.34 -9.46 6.81
N ASP A 29 3.54 -9.20 7.35
CA ASP A 29 4.77 -9.86 6.87
C ASP A 29 4.72 -11.37 7.10
N ALA A 30 4.23 -11.82 8.27
CA ALA A 30 4.07 -13.24 8.55
C ALA A 30 2.99 -13.90 7.67
N CYS A 31 1.96 -13.16 7.26
CA CYS A 31 1.01 -13.63 6.24
C CYS A 31 1.72 -13.77 4.88
N TYR A 32 2.36 -12.70 4.40
CA TYR A 32 3.03 -12.65 3.09
C TYR A 32 4.11 -13.75 2.95
N GLN A 33 4.88 -14.01 4.01
CA GLN A 33 5.92 -15.06 4.00
C GLN A 33 5.37 -16.49 3.94
N ARG A 34 4.14 -16.73 4.43
CA ARG A 34 3.50 -18.05 4.42
C ARG A 34 2.66 -18.29 3.18
N ALA A 35 2.35 -17.25 2.41
CA ALA A 35 1.56 -17.37 1.20
C ALA A 35 2.28 -18.25 0.16
N SER A 36 1.58 -19.27 -0.34
CA SER A 36 2.11 -20.24 -1.28
C SER A 36 2.03 -19.81 -2.75
N ASP A 37 1.15 -18.85 -3.04
CA ASP A 37 0.79 -18.44 -4.38
C ASP A 37 0.19 -17.02 -4.36
N ALA A 38 -0.02 -16.47 -5.55
CA ALA A 38 -0.66 -15.19 -5.80
C ALA A 38 -1.97 -14.98 -5.03
N GLN A 39 -2.85 -15.98 -4.98
CA GLN A 39 -4.15 -15.87 -4.32
C GLN A 39 -3.99 -15.84 -2.79
N ALA A 40 -3.07 -16.63 -2.25
CA ALA A 40 -2.74 -16.62 -0.83
C ALA A 40 -2.12 -15.29 -0.38
N ILE A 41 -1.37 -14.61 -1.27
CA ILE A 41 -0.86 -13.25 -1.01
C ILE A 41 -2.02 -12.26 -0.93
N LEU A 42 -2.97 -12.33 -1.86
CA LEU A 42 -4.15 -11.44 -1.85
C LEU A 42 -4.97 -11.60 -0.56
N ALA A 43 -5.02 -12.81 0.00
CA ALA A 43 -5.69 -13.09 1.26
C ALA A 43 -5.06 -12.42 2.49
N CYS A 44 -3.87 -11.81 2.36
CA CYS A 44 -3.25 -11.02 3.42
C CYS A 44 -3.82 -9.59 3.52
N ASP A 45 -4.71 -9.16 2.62
CA ASP A 45 -5.38 -7.87 2.72
C ASP A 45 -6.21 -7.82 4.03
N GLY A 46 -6.01 -6.76 4.80
CA GLY A 46 -6.59 -6.54 6.12
C GLY A 46 -5.75 -7.07 7.29
N GLU A 47 -4.65 -7.81 7.07
CA GLU A 47 -3.82 -8.38 8.15
C GLU A 47 -3.01 -7.33 8.93
N LEU A 48 -2.92 -6.10 8.41
CA LEU A 48 -2.37 -4.95 9.13
C LEU A 48 -3.48 -4.07 9.69
N ALA A 49 -4.43 -3.68 8.83
CA ALA A 49 -5.45 -2.70 9.15
C ALA A 49 -6.44 -3.20 10.19
N SER A 50 -6.86 -4.48 10.14
CA SER A 50 -7.83 -5.03 11.10
C SER A 50 -7.30 -5.04 12.54
N PRO A 51 -6.14 -5.65 12.85
CA PRO A 51 -5.60 -5.59 14.22
C PRO A 51 -5.25 -4.16 14.65
N CYS A 52 -4.90 -3.27 13.71
CA CYS A 52 -4.70 -1.85 13.99
C CYS A 52 -5.98 -1.18 14.48
N MET A 53 -7.10 -1.35 13.77
CA MET A 53 -8.39 -0.77 14.15
C MET A 53 -8.88 -1.28 15.50
N GLU A 54 -8.67 -2.57 15.78
CA GLU A 54 -9.10 -3.21 17.02
C GLU A 54 -8.33 -2.75 18.26
N ARG A 55 -7.02 -2.49 18.11
CA ARG A 55 -6.10 -2.31 19.24
C ARG A 55 -5.68 -0.86 19.47
N GLU A 56 -5.75 0.01 18.46
CA GLU A 56 -5.46 1.42 18.65
C GLU A 56 -6.59 2.17 19.38
N PRO A 57 -6.26 3.07 20.32
CA PRO A 57 -7.23 4.03 20.84
C PRO A 57 -7.82 4.85 19.68
N GLY A 58 -9.14 4.74 19.49
CA GLY A 58 -9.83 5.42 18.39
C GLY A 58 -9.66 4.75 17.03
N GLY A 59 -9.09 3.56 16.94
CA GLY A 59 -8.95 2.78 15.69
C GLY A 59 -10.29 2.48 15.01
N MET A 60 -11.37 2.39 15.78
CA MET A 60 -12.74 2.23 15.28
C MET A 60 -13.44 3.55 14.91
N SER A 61 -12.81 4.70 15.11
CA SER A 61 -13.31 5.96 14.57
C SER A 61 -13.03 6.03 13.07
N THR A 62 -13.80 6.79 12.30
CA THR A 62 -13.54 6.93 10.86
C THR A 62 -12.11 7.39 10.56
N HIS A 63 -11.57 8.32 11.36
CA HIS A 63 -10.21 8.80 11.21
C HIS A 63 -9.18 7.71 11.51
N GLY A 64 -9.38 6.95 12.59
CA GLY A 64 -8.50 5.82 12.95
C GLY A 64 -8.51 4.71 11.91
N MET A 65 -9.70 4.37 11.38
CA MET A 65 -9.85 3.39 10.30
C MET A 65 -9.05 3.79 9.07
N ILE A 66 -9.18 5.04 8.62
CA ILE A 66 -8.41 5.56 7.47
C ILE A 66 -6.90 5.46 7.76
N GLY A 67 -6.45 5.87 8.95
CA GLY A 67 -5.03 5.78 9.32
C GLY A 67 -4.48 4.34 9.30
N CYS A 68 -5.26 3.36 9.77
CA CYS A 68 -4.88 1.95 9.70
C CYS A 68 -4.85 1.41 8.26
N ILE A 69 -5.82 1.79 7.42
CA ILE A 69 -5.85 1.38 6.00
C ILE A 69 -4.70 2.04 5.23
N ASP A 70 -4.38 3.29 5.50
CA ASP A 70 -3.25 3.98 4.87
C ASP A 70 -1.92 3.32 5.27
N ALA A 71 -1.80 2.86 6.52
CA ALA A 71 -0.63 2.09 6.96
C ALA A 71 -0.48 0.78 6.20
N GLU A 72 -1.58 0.07 5.95
CA GLU A 72 -1.56 -1.13 5.13
C GLU A 72 -1.30 -0.83 3.66
N THR A 73 -1.85 0.26 3.12
CA THR A 73 -1.58 0.70 1.75
C THR A 73 -0.08 0.95 1.54
N ARG A 74 0.61 1.54 2.53
CA ARG A 74 2.07 1.71 2.48
C ARG A 74 2.82 0.37 2.46
N PHE A 75 2.37 -0.63 3.22
CA PHE A 75 2.92 -1.98 3.14
C PHE A 75 2.76 -2.55 1.71
N TRP A 76 1.56 -2.45 1.15
CA TRP A 76 1.29 -2.96 -0.19
C TRP A 76 2.08 -2.21 -1.26
N ASP A 77 2.28 -0.90 -1.12
CA ASP A 77 3.10 -0.12 -2.06
C ASP A 77 4.59 -0.56 -2.02
N GLU A 78 5.14 -0.85 -0.83
CA GLU A 78 6.49 -1.41 -0.72
C GLU A 78 6.62 -2.75 -1.45
N LYS A 79 5.65 -3.65 -1.25
CA LYS A 79 5.64 -4.95 -1.94
C LYS A 79 5.45 -4.77 -3.44
N LEU A 80 4.50 -3.94 -3.88
CA LEU A 80 4.28 -3.62 -5.29
C LEU A 80 5.57 -3.16 -5.96
N ASN A 81 6.30 -2.23 -5.35
CA ASN A 81 7.53 -1.70 -5.91
C ASN A 81 8.65 -2.74 -5.93
N ALA A 82 8.73 -3.61 -4.93
CA ALA A 82 9.68 -4.73 -4.91
C ALA A 82 9.37 -5.72 -6.05
N GLU A 83 8.11 -6.15 -6.16
CA GLU A 83 7.66 -7.11 -7.17
C GLU A 83 7.78 -6.54 -8.58
N TYR A 84 7.47 -5.26 -8.79
CA TYR A 84 7.66 -4.58 -10.07
C TYR A 84 9.11 -4.64 -10.53
N ARG A 85 10.08 -4.39 -9.63
CA ARG A 85 11.51 -4.48 -9.97
C ARG A 85 11.93 -5.90 -10.32
N VAL A 86 11.37 -6.92 -9.65
CA VAL A 86 11.65 -8.33 -9.97
C VAL A 86 11.10 -8.66 -11.35
N THR A 87 9.82 -8.39 -11.60
CA THR A 87 9.17 -8.67 -12.89
C THR A 87 9.85 -7.94 -14.04
N MET A 88 10.24 -6.67 -13.86
CA MET A 88 10.98 -5.92 -14.88
C MET A 88 12.33 -6.56 -15.24
N ARG A 89 13.05 -7.15 -14.28
CA ARG A 89 14.30 -7.87 -14.57
C ARG A 89 14.05 -9.13 -15.37
N GLU A 90 13.06 -9.94 -14.98
CA GLU A 90 12.72 -11.16 -15.73
C GLU A 90 12.25 -10.84 -17.15
N MET A 91 11.44 -9.79 -17.34
CA MET A 91 11.04 -9.37 -18.69
C MET A 91 12.24 -8.95 -19.54
N ARG A 92 13.23 -8.26 -18.96
CA ARG A 92 14.48 -7.91 -19.65
C ARG A 92 15.29 -9.14 -20.03
N GLU A 93 15.37 -10.13 -19.15
CA GLU A 93 16.08 -11.40 -19.40
C GLU A 93 15.43 -12.19 -20.53
N LEU A 94 14.09 -12.24 -20.57
CA LEU A 94 13.33 -12.85 -21.67
C LEU A 94 13.54 -12.08 -22.98
N ASP A 95 13.53 -10.75 -22.96
CA ASP A 95 13.76 -9.93 -24.15
C ASP A 95 15.19 -10.11 -24.73
N ALA A 96 16.18 -10.45 -23.91
CA ALA A 96 17.58 -10.56 -24.32
C ALA A 96 17.89 -11.77 -25.23
N VAL A 97 17.03 -12.78 -25.28
CA VAL A 97 17.19 -13.99 -26.10
C VAL A 97 16.33 -14.00 -27.36
N GLU A 98 15.52 -12.95 -27.56
CA GLU A 98 14.61 -12.83 -28.70
C GLU A 98 15.31 -12.32 -29.96
N ALA A 99 14.70 -12.59 -31.11
CA ALA A 99 15.19 -12.07 -32.38
C ALA A 99 15.10 -10.53 -32.44
N PRO A 100 16.02 -9.84 -33.13
CA PRO A 100 15.94 -8.40 -33.32
C PRO A 100 14.60 -7.97 -33.95
N GLY A 101 14.00 -6.89 -33.43
CA GLY A 101 12.75 -6.32 -33.93
C GLY A 101 11.48 -6.84 -33.26
N THR A 102 11.58 -7.70 -32.25
CA THR A 102 10.44 -8.07 -31.39
C THR A 102 10.06 -6.92 -30.45
N ALA A 103 8.78 -6.85 -30.07
CA ALA A 103 8.31 -5.91 -29.07
C ALA A 103 8.96 -6.21 -27.70
N SER A 104 9.38 -5.17 -26.96
CA SER A 104 9.94 -5.35 -25.62
C SER A 104 8.84 -5.55 -24.58
N ARG A 105 8.92 -6.66 -23.85
CA ARG A 105 8.07 -6.95 -22.70
C ARG A 105 8.35 -5.98 -21.55
N GLU A 106 9.61 -5.61 -21.34
CA GLU A 106 9.98 -4.62 -20.32
C GLU A 106 9.30 -3.27 -20.59
N ASP A 107 9.38 -2.78 -21.83
CA ASP A 107 8.77 -1.50 -22.20
C ASP A 107 7.24 -1.56 -22.09
N ALA A 108 6.62 -2.65 -22.53
CA ALA A 108 5.18 -2.87 -22.40
C ALA A 108 4.72 -2.92 -20.94
N LEU A 109 5.48 -3.60 -20.06
CA LEU A 109 5.18 -3.66 -18.63
C LEU A 109 5.32 -2.29 -17.96
N ARG A 110 6.35 -1.51 -18.34
CA ARG A 110 6.54 -0.14 -17.84
C ARG A 110 5.37 0.75 -18.21
N GLU A 111 4.89 0.65 -19.45
CA GLU A 111 3.74 1.43 -19.90
C GLU A 111 2.45 0.99 -19.20
N ALA A 112 2.22 -0.31 -19.06
CA ALA A 112 1.10 -0.84 -18.31
C ALA A 112 1.08 -0.35 -16.85
N GLN A 113 2.25 -0.32 -16.18
CA GLN A 113 2.36 0.19 -14.82
C GLN A 113 2.04 1.69 -14.75
N ARG A 114 2.53 2.48 -15.71
CA ARG A 114 2.25 3.92 -15.78
C ARG A 114 0.79 4.22 -16.05
N ALA A 115 0.12 3.42 -16.86
CA ALA A 115 -1.32 3.54 -17.12
C ALA A 115 -2.18 3.08 -15.93
N TRP A 116 -1.71 2.10 -15.16
CA TRP A 116 -2.42 1.59 -13.99
C TRP A 116 -2.55 2.64 -12.87
N ILE A 117 -1.53 3.46 -12.63
CA ILE A 117 -1.54 4.49 -11.56
C ILE A 117 -2.73 5.47 -11.71
N PRO A 118 -2.90 6.19 -12.84
CA PRO A 118 -4.02 7.10 -13.01
C PRO A 118 -5.37 6.37 -13.06
N PHE A 119 -5.40 5.11 -13.52
CA PHE A 119 -6.61 4.28 -13.42
C PHE A 119 -7.00 4.02 -11.96
N ARG A 120 -6.04 3.58 -11.12
CA ARG A 120 -6.26 3.38 -9.68
C ARG A 120 -6.75 4.66 -9.02
N ASP A 121 -6.05 5.76 -9.25
CA ASP A 121 -6.37 7.03 -8.60
C ASP A 121 -7.77 7.53 -9.02
N ALA A 122 -8.12 7.42 -10.30
CA ALA A 122 -9.46 7.76 -10.79
C ALA A 122 -10.55 6.83 -10.25
N ASN A 123 -10.29 5.52 -10.19
CA ASN A 123 -11.23 4.53 -9.67
C ASN A 123 -11.50 4.76 -8.18
N CYS A 124 -10.46 4.99 -7.38
CA CYS A 124 -10.64 5.23 -5.94
C CYS A 124 -11.22 6.60 -5.62
N ALA A 125 -10.99 7.61 -6.48
CA ALA A 125 -11.72 8.87 -6.41
C ALA A 125 -13.22 8.68 -6.72
N PHE A 126 -13.56 7.82 -7.68
CA PHE A 126 -14.95 7.45 -7.96
C PHE A 126 -15.58 6.72 -6.76
N ASP A 127 -14.89 5.73 -6.17
CA ASP A 127 -15.38 5.02 -4.98
C ASP A 127 -15.64 5.97 -3.82
N TYR A 128 -14.74 6.94 -3.57
CA TYR A 128 -14.99 7.99 -2.58
C TYR A 128 -16.29 8.76 -2.87
N ILE A 129 -16.51 9.17 -4.12
CA ILE A 129 -17.69 9.96 -4.52
C ILE A 129 -18.97 9.14 -4.41
N LEU A 130 -18.92 7.85 -4.75
CA LEU A 130 -20.06 6.93 -4.75
C LEU A 130 -20.77 6.86 -3.40
N TRP A 131 -20.02 6.98 -2.30
CA TRP A 131 -20.56 6.93 -0.94
C TRP A 131 -21.23 8.25 -0.47
N GLY A 132 -21.27 9.28 -1.32
CA GLY A 132 -22.02 10.51 -1.06
C GLY A 132 -21.42 11.37 0.07
N PRO A 133 -22.23 12.21 0.75
CA PRO A 133 -21.75 13.04 1.86
C PRO A 133 -21.55 12.22 3.14
N GLY A 134 -20.53 12.57 3.94
CA GLY A 134 -20.23 11.92 5.22
C GLY A 134 -18.74 11.60 5.37
N SER A 135 -18.35 10.97 6.47
CA SER A 135 -16.95 10.54 6.69
C SER A 135 -16.67 9.16 6.09
N MET A 136 -17.69 8.31 5.89
CA MET A 136 -17.53 6.94 5.39
C MET A 136 -16.86 6.86 4.01
N ARG A 137 -17.09 7.85 3.14
CA ARG A 137 -16.39 7.99 1.86
C ARG A 137 -14.86 7.97 1.96
N GLY A 138 -14.32 8.49 3.07
CA GLY A 138 -12.88 8.47 3.32
C GLY A 138 -12.36 7.04 3.51
N ILE A 139 -13.12 6.20 4.23
CA ILE A 139 -12.82 4.77 4.38
C ILE A 139 -12.90 4.08 3.01
N ALA A 140 -13.97 4.33 2.25
CA ALA A 140 -14.15 3.70 0.94
C ALA A 140 -12.99 4.00 -0.03
N GLY A 141 -12.59 5.27 -0.13
CA GLY A 141 -11.44 5.66 -0.96
C GLY A 141 -10.13 5.04 -0.50
N ALA A 142 -9.87 5.02 0.82
CA ALA A 142 -8.67 4.40 1.39
C ALA A 142 -8.64 2.88 1.15
N SER A 143 -9.76 2.19 1.38
CA SER A 143 -9.88 0.75 1.14
C SER A 143 -9.65 0.41 -0.33
N CYS A 144 -10.21 1.19 -1.26
CA CYS A 144 -9.94 1.01 -2.69
C CYS A 144 -8.45 1.10 -2.99
N LEU A 145 -7.76 2.12 -2.46
CA LEU A 145 -6.32 2.28 -2.70
C LEU A 145 -5.51 1.09 -2.17
N SER A 146 -5.81 0.63 -0.96
CA SER A 146 -5.16 -0.56 -0.36
C SER A 146 -5.37 -1.79 -1.23
N SER A 147 -6.63 -2.17 -1.47
CA SER A 147 -6.96 -3.42 -2.16
C SER A 147 -6.50 -3.42 -3.62
N MET A 148 -6.57 -2.29 -4.35
CA MET A 148 -6.02 -2.20 -5.70
C MET A 148 -4.49 -2.33 -5.72
N THR A 149 -3.79 -1.80 -4.70
CA THR A 149 -2.33 -1.91 -4.58
C THR A 149 -1.92 -3.35 -4.23
N ALA A 150 -2.67 -4.03 -3.35
CA ALA A 150 -2.51 -5.45 -3.06
C ALA A 150 -2.72 -6.30 -4.34
N GLN A 151 -3.83 -6.07 -5.05
CA GLN A 151 -4.12 -6.78 -6.30
C GLN A 151 -3.03 -6.58 -7.35
N ARG A 152 -2.54 -5.35 -7.53
CA ARG A 152 -1.48 -5.09 -8.52
C ARG A 152 -0.16 -5.77 -8.15
N THR A 153 0.14 -5.90 -6.85
CA THR A 153 1.28 -6.69 -6.37
C THR A 153 1.15 -8.14 -6.85
N VAL A 154 -0.04 -8.72 -6.69
CA VAL A 154 -0.35 -10.09 -7.11
C VAL A 154 -0.28 -10.25 -8.63
N ASP A 155 -0.84 -9.32 -9.41
CA ASP A 155 -0.75 -9.34 -10.88
C ASP A 155 0.71 -9.42 -11.36
N LEU A 156 1.60 -8.65 -10.72
CA LEU A 156 3.04 -8.63 -11.06
C LEU A 156 3.72 -9.97 -10.76
N ILE A 157 3.28 -10.68 -9.72
CA ILE A 157 3.76 -12.02 -9.36
C ILE A 157 3.26 -13.04 -10.38
N SER A 158 1.96 -13.02 -10.71
CA SER A 158 1.34 -13.95 -11.65
C SER A 158 1.89 -13.82 -13.08
N ILE A 159 2.30 -12.62 -13.50
CA ILE A 159 3.02 -12.43 -14.77
C ILE A 159 4.25 -13.35 -14.85
N ARG A 160 5.01 -13.48 -13.76
CA ARG A 160 6.24 -14.28 -13.71
C ARG A 160 5.95 -15.79 -13.64
N GLU A 161 4.89 -16.17 -12.94
CA GLU A 161 4.46 -17.57 -12.85
C GLU A 161 4.00 -18.13 -14.21
N THR A 162 3.49 -17.27 -15.10
CA THR A 162 3.04 -17.67 -16.45
C THR A 162 4.16 -18.24 -17.34
N PHE A 163 5.41 -17.87 -17.08
CA PHE A 163 6.57 -18.24 -17.91
C PHE A 163 7.53 -19.21 -17.22
N LYS A 164 7.13 -19.80 -16.08
CA LYS A 164 7.86 -20.88 -15.40
C LYS A 164 7.37 -22.24 -15.87
#